data_AF-A0A7V3VDD9-F1
#
_entry.id   AF-A0A7V3VDD9-F1
#
_cell.length_a   1.000
_cell.length_b   1.000
_cell.length_c   1.000
_cell.angle_alpha   90.00
_cell.angle_beta   90.00
_cell.angle_gamma   90.00
#
_symmetry.space_group_name_H-M   'P 1'
#
loop_
_entity.id
_entity.type
_entity.pdbx_description
1 polymer ?
#
loop_
_entity_poly.entity_id
_entity_poly.type
_entity_poly.pdbx_seq_one_letter_code
_entity_poly.pdbx_strand_id
1 'polypeptide(L)'
;MKRKFFYVFISFFFLTGVAVYFFLNKIPSTKLFFPQKIIKSEKEADKLFPEAYFSIFNYHQQFLDVYGELIAKKKININQKKVLIIIDSHSDIYLNNFHIEKNKKNDGNWINSLLSRYDDIEEIYWVLPEVTKGEDLKSRFWDSPITMNHGLVFRSGPAKIELFVNEKTGKICFPGSHCSGGRKVIVHKRLLDDSFWSELRNREVILTIDDDFFIYDVKGSFGLDEGELKKPDDFSLTEEKIKEKLQVLMNHLNNYQIKPIFISCARSIDGYIKEEYLPLMDNFCCFLAKNSKTEIDGVFLHQCQVGDFDFK
;
A
#
# COMPACT_ATOMS: atom_id res chain seq x y z
N MET A 1 -56.54 -29.90 -24.61
CA MET A 1 -55.08 -29.75 -24.83
C MET A 1 -54.50 -28.41 -24.38
N LYS A 2 -55.16 -27.25 -24.61
CA LYS A 2 -54.57 -25.92 -24.34
C LYS A 2 -54.17 -25.64 -22.88
N ARG A 3 -54.94 -26.12 -21.89
CA ARG A 3 -54.60 -25.94 -20.45
C ARG A 3 -53.35 -26.70 -20.00
N LYS A 4 -53.11 -27.91 -20.51
CA LYS A 4 -51.91 -28.70 -20.14
C LYS A 4 -50.64 -28.06 -20.68
N PHE A 5 -50.67 -27.51 -21.90
CA PHE A 5 -49.55 -26.75 -22.46
C PHE A 5 -49.21 -25.49 -21.67
N PHE A 6 -50.22 -24.79 -21.16
CA PHE A 6 -50.02 -23.58 -20.35
C PHE A 6 -49.26 -23.87 -19.04
N TYR A 7 -49.62 -24.94 -18.33
CA TYR A 7 -48.91 -25.33 -17.11
C TYR A 7 -47.47 -25.80 -17.36
N VAL A 8 -47.24 -26.52 -18.46
CA VAL A 8 -45.87 -26.93 -18.84
C VAL A 8 -45.01 -25.71 -19.16
N PHE A 9 -45.58 -24.71 -19.83
CA PHE A 9 -44.87 -23.47 -20.16
C PHE A 9 -44.51 -22.66 -18.91
N ILE A 10 -45.44 -22.51 -17.96
CA ILE A 10 -45.18 -21.80 -16.69
C ILE A 10 -44.10 -22.53 -15.87
N SER A 11 -44.17 -23.85 -15.74
CA SER A 11 -43.17 -24.62 -15.00
C SER A 11 -41.77 -24.50 -15.62
N PHE A 12 -41.68 -24.44 -16.94
CA PHE A 12 -40.40 -24.23 -17.64
C PHE A 12 -39.78 -22.84 -17.35
N PHE A 13 -40.60 -21.78 -17.34
CA PHE A 13 -40.13 -20.44 -16.98
C PHE A 13 -39.72 -20.33 -15.50
N PHE A 14 -40.45 -20.99 -14.61
CA PHE A 14 -40.12 -20.97 -13.19
C PHE A 14 -38.81 -21.71 -12.92
N LEU A 15 -38.60 -22.87 -13.54
CA LEU A 15 -37.36 -23.65 -13.39
C LEU A 15 -36.15 -22.92 -13.98
N THR A 16 -36.30 -22.28 -15.14
CA THR A 16 -35.21 -21.50 -15.74
C THR A 16 -34.90 -20.24 -14.93
N GLY A 17 -35.91 -19.53 -14.42
CA GLY A 17 -35.70 -18.36 -13.54
C GLY A 17 -34.98 -18.71 -12.25
N VAL A 18 -35.36 -19.81 -11.59
CA VAL A 18 -34.69 -20.30 -10.37
C VAL A 18 -33.25 -20.74 -10.67
N ALA A 19 -33.01 -21.44 -11.78
CA ALA A 19 -31.66 -21.84 -12.18
C ALA A 19 -30.76 -20.63 -12.43
N VAL A 20 -31.25 -19.59 -13.14
CA VAL A 20 -30.50 -18.34 -13.38
C VAL A 20 -30.23 -17.62 -12.06
N TYR A 21 -31.21 -17.54 -11.15
CA TYR A 21 -31.02 -16.92 -9.83
C TYR A 21 -29.94 -17.63 -9.00
N PHE A 22 -29.93 -18.96 -8.98
CA PHE A 22 -28.88 -19.71 -8.30
C PHE A 22 -27.53 -19.58 -8.99
N PHE A 23 -27.48 -19.49 -10.32
CA PHE A 23 -26.23 -19.28 -11.06
C PHE A 23 -25.64 -17.90 -10.78
N LEU A 24 -26.47 -16.85 -10.78
CA LEU A 24 -26.06 -15.48 -10.48
C LEU A 24 -25.62 -15.30 -9.01
N ASN A 25 -26.26 -16.01 -8.07
CA ASN A 25 -25.89 -15.94 -6.64
C ASN A 25 -24.79 -16.93 -6.20
N LYS A 26 -24.46 -17.93 -7.03
CA LYS A 26 -23.31 -18.83 -6.77
C LYS A 26 -22.02 -18.39 -7.44
N ILE A 27 -22.06 -17.41 -8.33
CA ILE A 27 -20.83 -16.71 -8.73
C ILE A 27 -20.43 -15.92 -7.48
N PRO A 28 -19.34 -16.28 -6.78
CA PRO A 28 -18.82 -15.41 -5.73
C PRO A 28 -18.67 -14.03 -6.34
N SER A 29 -18.96 -12.98 -5.58
CA SER A 29 -18.79 -11.58 -5.99
C SER A 29 -17.31 -11.28 -6.24
N THR A 30 -16.71 -11.92 -7.23
CA THR A 30 -15.59 -11.38 -7.97
C THR A 30 -16.16 -10.11 -8.57
N LYS A 31 -15.89 -8.98 -7.92
CA LYS A 31 -16.08 -7.64 -8.47
C LYS A 31 -15.59 -7.71 -9.91
N LEU A 32 -16.53 -7.81 -10.86
CA LEU A 32 -16.24 -7.77 -12.27
C LEU A 32 -15.75 -6.35 -12.49
N PHE A 33 -14.42 -6.20 -12.48
CA PHE A 33 -13.76 -4.96 -12.82
C PHE A 33 -14.14 -4.67 -14.27
N PHE A 34 -15.11 -3.77 -14.45
CA PHE A 34 -15.34 -3.17 -15.75
C PHE A 34 -14.10 -2.33 -16.04
N PRO A 35 -13.34 -2.59 -17.12
CA PRO A 35 -12.33 -1.65 -17.56
C PRO A 35 -13.04 -0.35 -17.90
N GLN A 36 -12.82 0.68 -17.09
CA GLN A 36 -13.35 2.01 -17.37
C GLN A 36 -12.85 2.45 -18.73
N LYS A 37 -13.81 2.91 -19.56
CA LYS A 37 -13.57 3.40 -20.91
C LYS A 37 -12.48 4.49 -20.86
N ILE A 38 -11.37 4.22 -21.52
CA ILE A 38 -10.20 5.10 -21.61
C ILE A 38 -10.58 6.33 -22.43
N ILE A 39 -10.69 7.49 -21.78
CA ILE A 39 -10.82 8.80 -22.41
C ILE A 39 -9.41 9.37 -22.51
N LYS A 40 -8.95 9.65 -23.73
CA LYS A 40 -7.67 10.29 -23.98
C LYS A 40 -7.74 11.77 -23.57
N SER A 41 -6.96 12.18 -22.59
CA SER A 41 -6.54 13.56 -22.39
C SER A 41 -5.08 13.67 -22.82
N GLU A 42 -4.82 14.36 -23.95
CA GLU A 42 -3.51 14.54 -24.57
C GLU A 42 -2.92 15.92 -24.20
N LYS A 43 -2.58 16.11 -22.93
CA LYS A 43 -1.52 17.05 -22.52
C LYS A 43 -0.51 16.29 -21.67
N GLU A 44 0.65 15.99 -22.26
CA GLU A 44 1.75 15.36 -21.54
C GLU A 44 2.35 16.38 -20.57
N ALA A 45 1.85 16.42 -19.33
CA ALA A 45 2.56 17.09 -18.25
C ALA A 45 3.94 16.43 -18.08
N ASP A 46 5.00 17.24 -17.92
CA ASP A 46 6.34 16.75 -17.60
C ASP A 46 6.29 15.96 -16.30
N LYS A 47 6.57 14.66 -16.39
CA LYS A 47 6.45 13.71 -15.28
C LYS A 47 7.68 13.78 -14.39
N LEU A 48 7.47 13.62 -13.07
CA LEU A 48 8.54 13.78 -12.10
C LEU A 48 9.58 12.65 -12.14
N PHE A 49 9.15 11.39 -12.27
CA PHE A 49 10.05 10.22 -12.33
C PHE A 49 9.80 9.39 -13.59
N PRO A 50 10.41 9.77 -14.73
CA PRO A 50 10.14 9.11 -16.00
C PRO A 50 10.70 7.67 -16.12
N GLU A 51 11.51 7.23 -15.16
CA GLU A 51 12.15 5.91 -15.17
C GLU A 51 11.58 4.95 -14.12
N ALA A 52 10.70 5.43 -13.23
CA ALA A 52 10.12 4.64 -12.15
C ALA A 52 9.00 3.73 -12.66
N TYR A 53 8.96 2.48 -12.15
CA TYR A 53 7.75 1.65 -12.25
C TYR A 53 6.65 2.17 -11.35
N PHE A 54 5.40 1.87 -11.69
CA PHE A 54 4.25 2.38 -10.97
C PHE A 54 3.10 1.40 -10.89
N SER A 55 2.46 1.33 -9.70
CA SER A 55 1.24 0.56 -9.51
C SER A 55 0.32 1.17 -8.45
N ILE A 56 -0.98 0.97 -8.63
CA ILE A 56 -2.01 1.29 -7.63
C ILE A 56 -2.64 -0.02 -7.19
N PHE A 57 -2.85 -0.16 -5.88
CA PHE A 57 -3.38 -1.34 -5.25
C PHE A 57 -4.61 -1.00 -4.41
N ASN A 58 -5.45 -1.99 -4.15
CA ASN A 58 -6.47 -1.84 -3.11
C ASN A 58 -5.88 -2.04 -1.72
N TYR A 59 -4.79 -2.81 -1.60
CA TYR A 59 -4.11 -3.10 -0.33
C TYR A 59 -2.59 -3.23 -0.52
N HIS A 60 -1.78 -2.83 0.48
CA HIS A 60 -0.31 -2.82 0.39
C HIS A 60 0.32 -4.18 0.06
N GLN A 61 -0.22 -5.29 0.57
CA GLN A 61 0.36 -6.62 0.34
C GLN A 61 0.42 -7.02 -1.14
N GLN A 62 -0.41 -6.41 -2.00
CA GLN A 62 -0.35 -6.61 -3.46
C GLN A 62 0.95 -6.09 -4.08
N PHE A 63 1.70 -5.25 -3.36
CA PHE A 63 3.06 -4.86 -3.71
C PHE A 63 3.97 -6.05 -3.99
N LEU A 64 3.85 -7.12 -3.18
CA LEU A 64 4.73 -8.30 -3.28
C LEU A 64 4.60 -9.00 -4.64
N ASP A 65 3.40 -9.02 -5.22
CA ASP A 65 3.13 -9.69 -6.47
C ASP A 65 3.80 -8.92 -7.63
N VAL A 66 3.56 -7.61 -7.72
CA VAL A 66 4.14 -6.76 -8.77
C VAL A 66 5.66 -6.65 -8.61
N TYR A 67 6.16 -6.50 -7.39
CA TYR A 67 7.61 -6.44 -7.15
C TYR A 67 8.31 -7.72 -7.60
N GLY A 68 7.71 -8.87 -7.28
CA GLY A 68 8.21 -10.17 -7.72
C GLY A 68 8.22 -10.33 -9.24
N GLU A 69 7.18 -9.84 -9.92
CA GLU A 69 7.11 -9.84 -11.38
C GLU A 69 8.16 -8.94 -12.03
N LEU A 70 8.37 -7.72 -11.50
CA LEU A 70 9.41 -6.81 -11.98
C LEU A 70 10.81 -7.44 -11.84
N ILE A 71 11.08 -8.13 -10.73
CA ILE A 71 12.32 -8.88 -10.54
C ILE A 71 12.43 -10.04 -11.55
N ALA A 72 11.38 -10.85 -11.69
CA ALA A 72 11.38 -11.99 -12.62
C ALA A 72 11.62 -11.56 -14.08
N LYS A 73 11.12 -10.38 -14.46
CA LYS A 73 11.33 -9.76 -15.78
C LYS A 73 12.65 -8.99 -15.89
N LYS A 74 13.54 -9.07 -14.89
CA LYS A 74 14.83 -8.36 -14.81
C LYS A 74 14.69 -6.84 -14.96
N LYS A 75 13.54 -6.30 -14.56
CA LYS A 75 13.28 -4.85 -14.52
C LYS A 75 13.84 -4.21 -13.26
N ILE A 76 13.94 -5.00 -12.19
CA ILE A 76 14.60 -4.61 -10.94
C ILE A 76 15.75 -5.59 -10.68
N ASN A 77 16.94 -5.06 -10.41
CA ASN A 77 18.14 -5.85 -10.12
C ASN A 77 18.28 -6.10 -8.62
N ILE A 78 18.07 -7.34 -8.17
CA ILE A 78 18.18 -7.73 -6.76
C ILE A 78 19.62 -7.67 -6.20
N ASN A 79 20.65 -7.67 -7.06
CA ASN A 79 22.04 -7.58 -6.59
C ASN A 79 22.41 -6.17 -6.09
N GLN A 80 21.58 -5.17 -6.38
CA GLN A 80 21.76 -3.81 -5.92
C GLN A 80 20.91 -3.58 -4.67
N LYS A 81 21.55 -3.17 -3.57
CA LYS A 81 20.86 -2.85 -2.32
C LYS A 81 20.07 -1.55 -2.46
N LYS A 82 18.89 -1.54 -1.85
CA LYS A 82 17.87 -0.48 -1.97
C LYS A 82 17.33 -0.09 -0.61
N VAL A 83 16.75 1.10 -0.59
CA VAL A 83 15.94 1.59 0.51
C VAL A 83 14.47 1.39 0.19
N LEU A 84 13.72 0.87 1.15
CA LEU A 84 12.26 0.89 1.12
C LEU A 84 11.76 2.07 1.95
N ILE A 85 10.91 2.92 1.38
CA ILE A 85 10.18 3.97 2.07
C ILE A 85 8.71 3.56 2.12
N ILE A 86 8.15 3.50 3.32
CA ILE A 86 6.76 3.14 3.58
C ILE A 86 6.11 4.36 4.24
N ILE A 87 5.23 5.04 3.51
CA ILE A 87 4.41 6.10 4.08
C ILE A 87 3.08 5.50 4.52
N ASP A 88 2.96 5.21 5.82
CA ASP A 88 1.85 4.42 6.38
C ASP A 88 1.76 4.63 7.90
N SER A 89 0.56 4.49 8.46
CA SER A 89 0.34 4.44 9.91
C SER A 89 0.67 3.05 10.51
N HIS A 90 0.76 2.02 9.68
CA HIS A 90 1.15 0.66 10.05
C HIS A 90 2.57 0.37 9.57
N SER A 91 3.38 -0.31 10.39
CA SER A 91 4.72 -0.74 9.96
C SER A 91 4.71 -2.05 9.19
N ASP A 92 3.66 -2.85 9.37
CA ASP A 92 3.51 -4.22 8.85
C ASP A 92 4.70 -5.15 9.12
N ILE A 93 5.50 -4.79 10.14
CA ILE A 93 6.64 -5.57 10.62
C ILE A 93 6.21 -6.27 11.90
N TYR A 94 6.05 -7.58 11.89
CA TYR A 94 5.67 -8.33 13.10
C TYR A 94 6.87 -8.81 13.89
N LEU A 95 6.84 -8.57 15.21
CA LEU A 95 7.99 -8.77 16.10
C LEU A 95 8.31 -10.24 16.45
N ASN A 96 7.43 -11.19 16.16
CA ASN A 96 7.58 -12.61 16.52
C ASN A 96 6.93 -13.57 15.52
N ASN A 97 6.61 -13.09 14.30
CA ASN A 97 5.79 -13.86 13.36
C ASN A 97 6.63 -14.48 12.25
N PHE A 98 6.20 -15.66 11.79
CA PHE A 98 6.89 -16.41 10.74
C PHE A 98 6.77 -15.70 9.39
N HIS A 99 7.63 -16.11 8.45
CA HIS A 99 7.41 -15.89 7.02
C HIS A 99 5.99 -16.30 6.64
N ILE A 100 5.26 -15.45 5.91
CA ILE A 100 4.01 -15.90 5.27
C ILE A 100 4.41 -16.77 4.09
N GLU A 101 4.12 -18.07 4.18
CA GLU A 101 4.20 -18.96 3.02
C GLU A 101 3.47 -18.34 1.83
N LYS A 102 4.04 -18.48 0.63
CA LYS A 102 3.44 -18.01 -0.62
C LYS A 102 1.95 -18.41 -0.68
N ASN A 103 1.07 -17.44 -0.98
CA ASN A 103 -0.39 -17.58 -1.08
C ASN A 103 -1.19 -17.66 0.25
N LYS A 104 -0.58 -17.45 1.43
CA LYS A 104 -1.36 -17.23 2.66
C LYS A 104 -1.81 -15.77 2.76
N LYS A 105 -3.12 -15.60 2.97
CA LYS A 105 -3.81 -14.32 3.10
C LYS A 105 -3.61 -13.80 4.53
N ASN A 106 -2.44 -13.27 4.83
CA ASN A 106 -2.21 -12.56 6.09
C ASN A 106 -1.78 -11.14 5.75
N ASP A 107 -2.72 -10.22 5.87
CA ASP A 107 -2.62 -8.91 5.22
C ASP A 107 -1.64 -7.97 5.95
N GLY A 108 -1.41 -8.18 7.26
CA GLY A 108 -0.58 -7.27 8.07
C GLY A 108 0.93 -7.50 8.07
N ASN A 109 1.48 -8.61 7.57
CA ASN A 109 2.93 -8.89 7.69
C ASN A 109 3.65 -9.01 6.34
N TRP A 110 3.24 -8.20 5.37
CA TRP A 110 3.80 -8.22 4.02
C TRP A 110 5.28 -7.78 4.01
N ILE A 111 5.71 -6.88 4.91
CA ILE A 111 7.13 -6.51 5.04
C ILE A 111 7.97 -7.71 5.47
N ASN A 112 7.48 -8.51 6.41
CA ASN A 112 8.18 -9.74 6.80
C ASN A 112 8.36 -10.67 5.58
N SER A 113 7.33 -10.77 4.74
CA SER A 113 7.38 -11.55 3.51
C SER A 113 8.34 -10.97 2.47
N LEU A 114 8.36 -9.65 2.29
CA LEU A 114 9.29 -8.98 1.40
C LEU A 114 10.75 -9.32 1.76
N LEU A 115 11.12 -9.07 3.02
CA LEU A 115 12.49 -9.25 3.50
C LEU A 115 12.96 -10.70 3.48
N SER A 116 12.04 -11.64 3.65
CA SER A 116 12.32 -13.07 3.56
C SER A 116 12.51 -13.58 2.13
N ARG A 117 11.88 -12.93 1.14
CA ARG A 117 11.89 -13.35 -0.28
C ARG A 117 13.01 -12.68 -1.07
N TYR A 118 13.36 -11.45 -0.71
CA TYR A 118 14.32 -10.64 -1.44
C TYR A 118 15.38 -10.08 -0.49
N ASP A 119 16.64 -10.23 -0.86
CA ASP A 119 17.78 -9.83 -0.05
C ASP A 119 18.21 -8.38 -0.32
N ASP A 120 17.54 -7.70 -1.24
CA ASP A 120 17.96 -6.45 -1.84
C ASP A 120 17.51 -5.21 -1.06
N ILE A 121 16.70 -5.37 0.00
CA ILE A 121 16.31 -4.28 0.90
C ILE A 121 17.21 -4.26 2.13
N GLU A 122 18.11 -3.27 2.24
CA GLU A 122 19.03 -3.13 3.39
C GLU A 122 18.47 -2.23 4.50
N GLU A 123 17.56 -1.34 4.14
CA GLU A 123 17.06 -0.29 5.01
C GLU A 123 15.60 0.02 4.70
N ILE A 124 14.82 0.23 5.76
CA ILE A 124 13.40 0.57 5.69
C ILE A 124 13.19 1.88 6.44
N TYR A 125 12.54 2.84 5.80
CA TYR A 125 12.02 4.03 6.43
C TYR A 125 10.50 3.91 6.52
N TRP A 126 10.02 3.64 7.73
CA TRP A 126 8.61 3.73 8.07
C TRP A 126 8.30 5.18 8.47
N VAL A 127 7.65 5.88 7.55
CA VAL A 127 7.32 7.31 7.63
C VAL A 127 5.88 7.45 8.10
N LEU A 128 5.73 7.88 9.35
CA LEU A 128 4.45 8.04 10.00
C LEU A 128 3.76 9.36 9.60
N PRO A 129 2.42 9.41 9.60
CA PRO A 129 1.67 10.66 9.49
C PRO A 129 1.99 11.61 10.65
N GLU A 130 1.99 12.93 10.40
CA GLU A 130 2.33 13.95 11.41
C GLU A 130 1.42 13.90 12.65
N VAL A 131 0.16 13.52 12.48
CA VAL A 131 -0.83 13.41 13.56
C VAL A 131 -0.38 12.46 14.69
N THR A 132 0.54 11.53 14.39
CA THR A 132 1.11 10.61 15.38
C THR A 132 1.94 11.30 16.47
N LYS A 133 2.30 12.58 16.29
CA LYS A 133 2.94 13.43 17.30
C LYS A 133 1.96 13.99 18.34
N GLY A 134 0.65 13.96 18.07
CA GLY A 134 -0.36 14.46 19.00
C GLY A 134 -0.30 13.75 20.35
N GLU A 135 -0.64 14.44 21.45
CA GLU A 135 -0.51 13.91 22.82
C GLU A 135 -1.14 12.52 22.99
N ASP A 136 -2.31 12.31 22.37
CA ASP A 136 -3.06 11.05 22.42
C ASP A 136 -2.35 9.88 21.71
N LEU A 137 -1.60 10.16 20.65
CA LEU A 137 -0.96 9.15 19.80
C LEU A 137 0.54 8.98 20.08
N LYS A 138 1.16 9.98 20.70
CA LYS A 138 2.59 10.00 20.98
C LYS A 138 3.01 8.82 21.86
N SER A 139 2.20 8.50 22.87
CA SER A 139 2.44 7.34 23.73
C SER A 139 2.48 6.03 22.93
N ARG A 140 1.57 5.84 21.98
CA ARG A 140 1.45 4.64 21.14
C ARG A 140 2.60 4.51 20.14
N PHE A 141 2.95 5.59 19.45
CA PHE A 141 3.88 5.56 18.34
C PHE A 141 5.32 5.90 18.69
N TRP A 142 5.57 6.72 19.72
CA TRP A 142 6.89 7.31 19.96
C TRP A 142 7.47 6.94 21.33
N ASP A 143 6.65 7.02 22.39
CA ASP A 143 7.16 6.94 23.75
C ASP A 143 7.09 5.51 24.35
N SER A 144 6.28 4.61 23.77
CA SER A 144 6.13 3.25 24.29
C SER A 144 7.39 2.40 24.05
N PRO A 145 7.87 1.64 25.06
CA PRO A 145 8.95 0.67 24.87
C PRO A 145 8.50 -0.49 23.96
N ILE A 146 9.47 -1.22 23.41
CA ILE A 146 9.17 -2.47 22.68
C ILE A 146 8.61 -3.47 23.69
N THR A 147 7.33 -3.81 23.59
CA THR A 147 6.72 -4.89 24.37
C THR A 147 6.78 -6.19 23.59
N MET A 148 7.59 -7.16 24.03
CA MET A 148 7.75 -8.46 23.35
C MET A 148 6.55 -9.42 23.51
N ASN A 149 5.51 -9.04 24.26
CA ASN A 149 4.56 -10.01 24.83
C ASN A 149 3.33 -10.38 24.00
N HIS A 150 3.05 -9.78 22.85
CA HIS A 150 1.95 -10.25 21.98
C HIS A 150 2.39 -10.15 20.52
N GLY A 151 1.67 -10.81 19.60
CA GLY A 151 1.91 -10.79 18.14
C GLY A 151 1.74 -9.40 17.52
N LEU A 152 2.47 -8.42 18.04
CA LEU A 152 2.36 -7.00 17.83
C LEU A 152 3.21 -6.64 16.63
N VAL A 153 2.54 -6.05 15.64
CA VAL A 153 3.13 -5.17 14.65
C VAL A 153 4.08 -4.19 15.37
N PHE A 154 5.22 -3.86 14.78
CA PHE A 154 6.17 -2.87 15.27
C PHE A 154 5.50 -1.50 15.26
N ARG A 155 4.72 -1.20 16.29
CA ARG A 155 3.95 0.04 16.43
C ARG A 155 4.61 0.99 17.41
N SER A 156 5.25 0.41 18.42
CA SER A 156 5.96 1.08 19.51
C SER A 156 7.44 0.68 19.53
N GLY A 157 8.25 1.44 20.25
CA GLY A 157 9.68 1.20 20.39
C GLY A 157 10.55 2.38 19.95
N PRO A 158 11.89 2.20 19.88
CA PRO A 158 12.81 3.25 19.51
C PRO A 158 12.63 3.70 18.05
N ALA A 159 13.13 4.89 17.73
CA ALA A 159 13.09 5.44 16.36
C ALA A 159 13.95 4.65 15.35
N LYS A 160 14.79 3.74 15.84
CA LYS A 160 15.64 2.88 15.03
C LYS A 160 15.71 1.50 15.65
N ILE A 161 15.49 0.48 14.86
CA ILE A 161 15.69 -0.91 15.24
C ILE A 161 16.53 -1.62 14.18
N GLU A 162 17.20 -2.69 14.61
CA GLU A 162 17.88 -3.61 13.71
C GLU A 162 17.01 -4.86 13.60
N LEU A 163 16.83 -5.36 12.39
CA LEU A 163 16.21 -6.64 12.10
C LEU A 163 17.28 -7.59 11.61
N PHE A 164 17.17 -8.85 11.99
CA PHE A 164 18.01 -9.93 11.48
C PHE A 164 17.14 -10.92 10.73
N VAL A 165 17.38 -11.05 9.43
CA VAL A 165 16.67 -11.99 8.56
C VAL A 165 17.51 -13.25 8.43
N ASN A 166 17.00 -14.37 8.94
CA ASN A 166 17.64 -15.66 8.74
C ASN A 166 17.48 -16.11 7.29
N GLU A 167 18.55 -16.11 6.52
CA GLU A 167 18.52 -16.37 5.07
C GLU A 167 18.03 -17.77 4.70
N LYS A 168 18.20 -18.76 5.60
CA LYS A 168 17.76 -20.14 5.34
C LYS A 168 16.25 -20.32 5.55
N THR A 169 15.68 -19.60 6.52
CA THR A 169 14.30 -19.81 6.97
C THR A 169 13.37 -18.64 6.65
N GLY A 170 13.92 -17.50 6.25
CA GLY A 170 13.17 -16.24 6.09
C GLY A 170 12.70 -15.62 7.41
N LYS A 171 13.06 -16.19 8.57
CA LYS A 171 12.59 -15.71 9.88
C LYS A 171 13.24 -14.36 10.22
N ILE A 172 12.43 -13.41 10.68
CA ILE A 172 12.88 -12.10 11.16
C ILE A 172 13.02 -12.11 12.67
N CYS A 173 14.09 -11.49 13.15
CA CYS A 173 14.50 -11.47 14.54
C CYS A 173 14.98 -10.08 14.95
N PHE A 174 15.04 -9.84 16.26
CA PHE A 174 15.34 -8.55 16.87
C PHE A 174 16.57 -8.67 17.78
N PRO A 175 17.26 -7.56 18.08
CA PRO A 175 18.31 -7.53 19.09
C PRO A 175 17.85 -8.18 20.39
N GLY A 176 18.60 -9.18 20.84
CA GLY A 176 18.28 -9.93 22.06
C GLY A 176 17.43 -11.19 21.87
N SER A 177 16.91 -11.48 20.68
CA SER A 177 16.27 -12.78 20.40
C SER A 177 17.30 -13.83 19.92
N HIS A 178 17.00 -15.12 20.13
CA HIS A 178 17.89 -16.26 19.85
C HIS A 178 18.10 -16.57 18.35
N CYS A 179 18.32 -15.57 17.51
CA CYS A 179 18.63 -15.78 16.10
C CYS A 179 20.13 -15.64 15.87
N SER A 180 20.81 -16.78 15.83
CA SER A 180 22.21 -16.84 15.42
C SER A 180 22.31 -16.71 13.91
N GLY A 181 22.90 -15.59 13.44
CA GLY A 181 23.21 -15.37 12.04
C GLY A 181 22.01 -14.92 11.20
N GLY A 182 22.27 -13.97 10.30
CA GLY A 182 21.27 -13.43 9.39
C GLY A 182 21.71 -12.11 8.78
N ARG A 183 21.07 -11.76 7.68
CA ARG A 183 21.23 -10.46 7.01
C ARG A 183 20.61 -9.38 7.89
N LYS A 184 21.37 -8.31 8.14
CA LYS A 184 20.89 -7.15 8.88
C LYS A 184 20.06 -6.25 7.97
N VAL A 185 18.91 -5.80 8.48
CA VAL A 185 18.07 -4.74 7.88
C VAL A 185 17.84 -3.69 8.93
N ILE A 186 18.04 -2.42 8.60
CA ILE A 186 17.84 -1.33 9.56
C ILE A 186 16.47 -0.70 9.30
N VAL A 187 15.65 -0.57 10.35
CA VAL A 187 14.34 0.08 10.24
C VAL A 187 14.36 1.38 11.01
N HIS A 188 13.96 2.44 10.31
CA HIS A 188 13.90 3.81 10.78
C HIS A 188 12.43 4.20 10.88
N LYS A 189 11.99 4.57 12.07
CA LYS A 189 10.73 5.27 12.27
C LYS A 189 11.00 6.77 12.14
N ARG A 190 10.29 7.43 11.22
CA ARG A 190 10.50 8.82 10.85
C ARG A 190 9.18 9.55 10.64
N LEU A 191 9.29 10.86 10.56
CA LEU A 191 8.24 11.72 10.04
C LEU A 191 8.70 12.29 8.70
N LEU A 192 7.75 12.83 7.95
CA LEU A 192 8.00 13.49 6.69
C LEU A 192 8.62 14.88 6.94
N ASP A 193 9.91 14.93 7.26
CA ASP A 193 10.63 16.19 7.49
C ASP A 193 11.91 16.29 6.65
N ASP A 194 12.48 17.50 6.59
CA ASP A 194 13.68 17.80 5.81
C ASP A 194 14.90 16.94 6.19
N SER A 195 15.00 16.56 7.47
CA SER A 195 16.12 15.74 7.95
C SER A 195 16.05 14.35 7.33
N PHE A 196 14.87 13.75 7.28
CA PHE A 196 14.62 12.46 6.65
C PHE A 196 15.02 12.44 5.17
N TRP A 197 14.59 13.44 4.39
CA TRP A 197 14.87 13.45 2.96
C TRP A 197 16.35 13.67 2.61
N SER A 198 17.07 14.39 3.47
CA SER A 198 18.51 14.60 3.29
C SER A 198 19.32 13.30 3.36
N GLU A 199 18.88 12.33 4.16
CA GLU A 199 19.52 11.00 4.32
C GLU A 199 19.38 10.12 3.06
N LEU A 200 18.42 10.44 2.17
CA LEU A 200 18.05 9.62 1.02
C LEU A 200 18.55 10.15 -0.32
N ARG A 201 19.24 11.29 -0.32
CA ARG A 201 19.73 11.93 -1.55
C ARG A 201 20.56 10.95 -2.39
N ASN A 202 20.28 10.88 -3.69
CA ASN A 202 20.97 10.02 -4.66
C ASN A 202 20.85 8.50 -4.44
N ARG A 203 20.00 8.03 -3.52
CA ARG A 203 19.74 6.59 -3.34
C ARG A 203 18.61 6.14 -4.26
N GLU A 204 18.72 4.90 -4.74
CA GLU A 204 17.58 4.22 -5.35
C GLU A 204 16.61 3.79 -4.26
N VAL A 205 15.37 4.22 -4.41
CA VAL A 205 14.33 3.95 -3.43
C VAL A 205 13.16 3.20 -4.05
N ILE A 206 12.54 2.36 -3.25
CA ILE A 206 11.19 1.87 -3.46
C ILE A 206 10.31 2.72 -2.57
N LEU A 207 9.30 3.37 -3.15
CA LEU A 207 8.36 4.22 -2.43
C LEU A 207 6.99 3.56 -2.44
N THR A 208 6.44 3.26 -1.25
CA THR A 208 5.04 2.87 -1.10
C THR A 208 4.30 3.89 -0.24
N ILE A 209 3.08 4.21 -0.64
CA ILE A 209 2.20 5.19 0.00
C ILE A 209 0.87 4.50 0.33
N ASP A 210 0.44 4.54 1.58
CA ASP A 210 -0.90 4.16 2.02
C ASP A 210 -1.83 5.38 2.13
N ASP A 211 -3.14 5.17 2.05
CA ASP A 211 -4.15 6.22 2.15
C ASP A 211 -4.20 6.84 3.56
N ASP A 212 -3.82 6.06 4.58
CA ASP A 212 -3.60 6.50 5.97
C ASP A 212 -2.69 7.74 6.08
N PHE A 213 -1.82 7.98 5.08
CA PHE A 213 -0.99 9.18 5.01
C PHE A 213 -1.80 10.49 5.08
N PHE A 214 -3.02 10.47 4.56
CA PHE A 214 -3.89 11.64 4.46
C PHE A 214 -4.65 11.94 5.76
N ILE A 215 -4.46 11.18 6.83
CA ILE A 215 -5.10 11.49 8.12
C ILE A 215 -4.51 12.78 8.70
N TYR A 216 -5.37 13.78 8.96
CA TYR A 216 -5.00 15.15 9.36
C TYR A 216 -5.20 15.48 10.84
N ASP A 217 -6.28 15.00 11.44
CA ASP A 217 -6.67 15.35 12.80
C ASP A 217 -7.46 14.19 13.36
N VAL A 218 -7.05 13.65 14.50
CA VAL A 218 -7.84 12.67 15.21
C VAL A 218 -8.43 13.33 16.44
N LYS A 219 -9.66 13.81 16.34
CA LYS A 219 -10.44 14.16 17.54
C LYS A 219 -11.07 12.89 18.11
N GLY A 220 -10.43 12.33 19.13
CA GLY A 220 -10.92 11.15 19.85
C GLY A 220 -9.96 9.96 19.81
N SER A 221 -10.24 8.96 20.65
CA SER A 221 -9.43 7.75 20.80
C SER A 221 -9.31 7.01 19.47
N PHE A 222 -8.14 7.10 18.83
CA PHE A 222 -7.86 6.43 17.57
C PHE A 222 -7.76 4.92 17.81
N GLY A 223 -8.84 4.21 17.49
CA GLY A 223 -8.90 2.76 17.51
C GLY A 223 -8.32 2.17 16.24
N LEU A 224 -7.02 2.31 16.00
CA LEU A 224 -6.32 1.80 14.81
C LEU A 224 -6.45 0.26 14.59
N ASP A 225 -7.13 -0.49 15.46
CA ASP A 225 -7.20 -1.96 15.36
C ASP A 225 -8.42 -2.63 15.99
N GLU A 226 -9.35 -1.90 16.61
CA GLU A 226 -10.35 -2.53 17.48
C GLU A 226 -11.78 -2.53 16.91
N GLY A 227 -11.93 -2.59 15.59
CA GLY A 227 -13.23 -2.85 14.95
C GLY A 227 -14.30 -1.75 15.10
N GLU A 228 -14.00 -0.67 15.82
CA GLU A 228 -14.87 0.50 16.01
C GLU A 228 -14.19 1.78 15.48
N LEU A 229 -13.61 1.71 14.29
CA LEU A 229 -13.19 2.91 13.57
C LEU A 229 -14.43 3.74 13.24
N LYS A 230 -14.60 4.88 13.92
CA LYS A 230 -15.55 5.90 13.47
C LYS A 230 -15.13 6.31 12.07
N LYS A 231 -15.98 5.96 11.09
CA LYS A 231 -15.82 6.35 9.69
C LYS A 231 -15.76 7.88 9.55
N PRO A 232 -15.21 8.40 8.44
CA PRO A 232 -14.66 9.75 8.31
C PRO A 232 -15.58 10.96 8.41
N ASP A 233 -16.76 10.84 8.99
CA ASP A 233 -17.63 12.01 9.20
C ASP A 233 -16.99 13.04 10.14
N ASP A 234 -16.01 12.63 10.96
CA ASP A 234 -15.23 13.48 11.87
C ASP A 234 -13.87 13.97 11.30
N PHE A 235 -13.41 13.43 10.15
CA PHE A 235 -12.13 13.87 9.56
C PHE A 235 -12.39 15.04 8.62
N SER A 236 -11.80 16.20 8.95
CA SER A 236 -11.82 17.41 8.11
C SER A 236 -10.96 17.28 6.85
N LEU A 237 -10.99 16.12 6.18
CA LEU A 237 -10.26 15.85 4.96
C LEU A 237 -11.01 16.48 3.78
N THR A 238 -10.40 17.49 3.17
CA THR A 238 -10.91 18.13 1.96
C THR A 238 -9.96 17.85 0.80
N GLU A 239 -10.44 18.05 -0.43
CA GLU A 239 -9.61 17.94 -1.64
C GLU A 239 -8.37 18.86 -1.57
N GLU A 240 -8.52 20.09 -1.07
CA GLU A 240 -7.42 21.05 -0.94
C GLU A 240 -6.32 20.53 -0.02
N LYS A 241 -6.72 19.94 1.12
CA LYS A 241 -5.78 19.33 2.06
C LYS A 241 -5.07 18.13 1.43
N ILE A 242 -5.78 17.26 0.71
CA ILE A 242 -5.14 16.15 0.01
C ILE A 242 -4.08 16.70 -0.96
N LYS A 243 -4.45 17.70 -1.79
CA LYS A 243 -3.53 18.35 -2.72
C LYS A 243 -2.31 18.98 -2.04
N GLU A 244 -2.47 19.65 -0.89
CA GLU A 244 -1.38 20.23 -0.12
C GLU A 244 -0.35 19.18 0.31
N LYS A 245 -0.79 18.06 0.92
CA LYS A 245 0.10 16.95 1.33
C LYS A 245 0.85 16.35 0.16
N LEU A 246 0.14 16.16 -0.95
CA LEU A 246 0.70 15.65 -2.19
C LEU A 246 1.77 16.59 -2.76
N GLN A 247 1.51 17.90 -2.73
CA GLN A 247 2.47 18.91 -3.17
C GLN A 247 3.71 18.94 -2.27
N VAL A 248 3.55 18.83 -0.94
CA VAL A 248 4.67 18.73 0.01
C VAL A 248 5.54 17.50 -0.32
N LEU A 249 4.92 16.33 -0.50
CA LEU A 249 5.63 15.11 -0.89
C LEU A 249 6.38 15.29 -2.22
N MET A 250 5.72 15.84 -3.25
CA MET A 250 6.34 16.14 -4.54
C MET A 250 7.55 17.08 -4.42
N ASN A 251 7.39 18.17 -3.67
CA ASN A 251 8.46 19.15 -3.45
C ASN A 251 9.66 18.49 -2.79
N HIS A 252 9.45 17.64 -1.78
CA HIS A 252 10.55 16.92 -1.15
C HIS A 252 11.21 15.92 -2.10
N LEU A 253 10.43 15.10 -2.81
CA LEU A 253 10.98 14.14 -3.76
C LEU A 253 11.85 14.82 -4.84
N ASN A 254 11.42 15.99 -5.32
CA ASN A 254 12.16 16.80 -6.29
C ASN A 254 13.40 17.48 -5.68
N ASN A 255 13.24 18.22 -4.58
CA ASN A 255 14.30 19.03 -3.96
C ASN A 255 15.47 18.17 -3.46
N TYR A 256 15.19 16.95 -3.00
CA TYR A 256 16.20 16.04 -2.49
C TYR A 256 16.73 15.07 -3.54
N GLN A 257 16.29 15.20 -4.80
CA GLN A 257 16.73 14.38 -5.94
C GLN A 257 16.60 12.88 -5.61
N ILE A 258 15.47 12.51 -5.03
CA ILE A 258 15.16 11.12 -4.73
C ILE A 258 14.98 10.40 -6.08
N LYS A 259 15.46 9.15 -6.16
CA LYS A 259 15.36 8.33 -7.39
C LYS A 259 14.50 7.11 -7.13
N PRO A 260 13.16 7.24 -7.12
CA PRO A 260 12.29 6.08 -7.03
C PRO A 260 12.49 5.19 -8.25
N ILE A 261 12.73 3.90 -8.03
CA ILE A 261 12.74 2.89 -9.08
C ILE A 261 11.38 2.19 -9.19
N PHE A 262 10.61 2.20 -8.10
CA PHE A 262 9.25 1.69 -8.04
C PHE A 262 8.44 2.55 -7.06
N ILE A 263 7.27 3.00 -7.51
CA ILE A 263 6.30 3.75 -6.73
C ILE A 263 5.00 2.94 -6.67
N SER A 264 4.48 2.73 -5.46
CA SER A 264 3.19 2.11 -5.25
C SER A 264 2.28 2.95 -4.37
N CYS A 265 0.98 2.89 -4.63
CA CYS A 265 -0.04 3.49 -3.79
C CYS A 265 -1.12 2.47 -3.45
N ALA A 266 -1.40 2.23 -2.17
CA ALA A 266 -2.60 1.49 -1.75
C ALA A 266 -3.73 2.46 -1.46
N ARG A 267 -4.90 2.14 -2.01
CA ARG A 267 -6.15 2.86 -1.78
C ARG A 267 -6.78 2.55 -0.44
N SER A 268 -6.46 1.38 0.12
CA SER A 268 -7.12 0.77 1.27
C SER A 268 -8.63 1.00 1.18
N ILE A 269 -9.32 0.26 0.30
CA ILE A 269 -10.72 0.55 -0.06
C ILE A 269 -11.72 0.53 1.12
N ASP A 270 -11.31 -0.01 2.27
CA ASP A 270 -12.04 0.01 3.54
C ASP A 270 -11.47 1.04 4.54
N GLY A 271 -10.58 1.90 4.08
CA GLY A 271 -9.68 2.79 4.82
C GLY A 271 -10.25 4.18 5.09
N TYR A 272 -9.36 5.15 5.21
CA TYR A 272 -9.66 6.45 5.83
C TYR A 272 -9.99 7.53 4.82
N ILE A 273 -9.65 7.32 3.55
CA ILE A 273 -10.03 8.24 2.48
C ILE A 273 -11.45 7.95 2.00
N LYS A 274 -12.29 8.99 1.88
CA LYS A 274 -13.62 8.84 1.27
C LYS A 274 -13.47 8.40 -0.18
N GLU A 275 -14.36 7.52 -0.65
CA GLU A 275 -14.32 6.99 -2.03
C GLU A 275 -14.28 8.10 -3.09
N GLU A 276 -14.92 9.25 -2.83
CA GLU A 276 -14.92 10.42 -3.72
C GLU A 276 -13.54 11.07 -3.92
N TYR A 277 -12.61 10.86 -2.98
CA TYR A 277 -11.25 11.38 -3.05
C TYR A 277 -10.22 10.36 -3.57
N LEU A 278 -10.58 9.08 -3.72
CA LEU A 278 -9.70 8.07 -4.33
C LEU A 278 -9.17 8.49 -5.71
N PRO A 279 -9.96 9.13 -6.60
CA PRO A 279 -9.45 9.63 -7.87
C PRO A 279 -8.31 10.66 -7.72
N LEU A 280 -8.29 11.47 -6.66
CA LEU A 280 -7.20 12.43 -6.43
C LEU A 280 -5.89 11.71 -6.14
N MET A 281 -5.94 10.68 -5.28
CA MET A 281 -4.78 9.87 -4.96
C MET A 281 -4.28 9.11 -6.19
N ASP A 282 -5.20 8.51 -6.95
CA ASP A 282 -4.86 7.82 -8.19
C ASP A 282 -4.16 8.76 -9.19
N ASN A 283 -4.72 9.95 -9.40
CA ASN A 283 -4.17 10.93 -10.33
C ASN A 283 -2.80 11.44 -9.89
N PHE A 284 -2.58 11.66 -8.60
CA PHE A 284 -1.27 12.03 -8.07
C PHE A 284 -0.24 10.92 -8.27
N CYS A 285 -0.58 9.71 -7.87
CA CYS A 285 0.28 8.56 -8.00
C CYS A 285 0.63 8.31 -9.48
N CYS A 286 -0.35 8.52 -10.37
CA CYS A 286 -0.17 8.54 -11.81
C CYS A 286 0.74 9.67 -12.33
N PHE A 287 0.66 10.86 -11.75
CA PHE A 287 1.53 12.00 -12.09
C PHE A 287 2.99 11.71 -11.74
N LEU A 288 3.25 10.99 -10.65
CA LEU A 288 4.62 10.66 -10.23
C LEU A 288 5.40 9.83 -11.25
N ALA A 289 4.76 9.00 -12.08
CA ALA A 289 5.45 8.01 -12.91
C ALA A 289 5.08 8.00 -14.40
N LYS A 290 6.06 7.63 -15.24
CA LYS A 290 5.88 7.46 -16.70
C LYS A 290 5.48 6.02 -17.05
N ASN A 291 4.46 5.90 -17.89
CA ASN A 291 4.08 4.69 -18.61
C ASN A 291 3.71 3.47 -17.74
N SER A 292 2.50 3.46 -17.19
CA SER A 292 1.84 2.21 -16.77
C SER A 292 1.40 1.33 -17.96
N LYS A 293 1.84 1.60 -19.19
CA LYS A 293 1.50 0.80 -20.40
C LYS A 293 2.25 -0.54 -20.50
N THR A 294 2.63 -1.15 -19.38
CA THR A 294 3.17 -2.51 -19.41
C THR A 294 2.11 -3.44 -18.84
N GLU A 295 1.24 -3.96 -19.71
CA GLU A 295 0.41 -5.11 -19.35
C GLU A 295 1.37 -6.26 -18.99
N ILE A 296 1.38 -6.65 -17.72
CA ILE A 296 2.09 -7.83 -17.25
C ILE A 296 1.03 -8.90 -17.04
N ASP A 297 0.89 -9.79 -18.02
CA ASP A 297 0.25 -11.12 -17.88
C ASP A 297 -1.10 -11.14 -17.11
N GLY A 298 -1.97 -10.16 -17.35
CA GLY A 298 -3.32 -10.11 -16.76
C GLY A 298 -3.42 -9.35 -15.42
N VAL A 299 -2.31 -8.83 -14.88
CA VAL A 299 -2.31 -7.83 -13.82
C VAL A 299 -2.39 -6.45 -14.47
N PHE A 300 -3.57 -5.84 -14.43
CA PHE A 300 -3.77 -4.50 -14.97
C PHE A 300 -2.98 -3.48 -14.13
N LEU A 301 -1.86 -2.99 -14.68
CA LEU A 301 -1.39 -1.66 -14.31
C LEU A 301 -2.47 -0.67 -14.76
N HIS A 302 -3.05 0.08 -13.83
CA HIS A 302 -4.10 1.05 -14.14
C HIS A 302 -3.60 2.02 -15.23
N GLN A 303 -4.35 2.12 -16.33
CA GLN A 303 -4.13 3.21 -17.29
C GLN A 303 -4.58 4.51 -16.64
N CYS A 304 -3.60 5.34 -16.33
CA CYS A 304 -3.81 6.67 -15.78
C CYS A 304 -4.49 7.56 -16.83
N GLN A 305 -5.69 8.06 -16.52
CA GLN A 305 -6.19 9.27 -17.15
C GLN A 305 -5.69 10.44 -16.31
N VAL A 306 -4.66 11.14 -16.78
CA VAL A 306 -4.25 12.39 -16.14
C VAL A 306 -5.36 13.40 -16.44
N GLY A 307 -6.25 13.63 -15.49
CA GLY A 307 -7.11 14.81 -15.52
C GLY A 307 -6.25 16.09 -15.46
N ASP A 308 -6.76 17.20 -15.97
CA ASP A 308 -6.10 18.50 -15.84
C ASP A 308 -6.03 18.91 -14.35
N PHE A 309 -4.97 18.48 -13.65
CA PHE A 309 -4.63 18.98 -12.31
C PHE A 309 -3.49 19.98 -12.46
N ASP A 310 -3.80 21.26 -12.26
CA ASP A 310 -2.83 22.35 -12.27
C ASP A 310 -2.11 22.36 -10.90
N PHE A 311 -1.03 21.57 -10.77
CA PHE A 311 -0.11 21.61 -9.61
C PHE A 311 0.92 22.75 -9.77
N LYS A 312 0.45 23.93 -10.17
CA LYS A 312 1.30 25.11 -10.43
C LYS A 312 1.84 25.75 -9.15
#